data_AF-A0A2U9T3R9-F1
#
_entry.id   AF-A0A2U9T3R9-F1
#
_cell.length_a   1.000
_cell.length_b   1.000
_cell.length_c   1.000
_cell.angle_alpha   90.00
_cell.angle_beta   90.00
_cell.angle_gamma   90.00
#
_symmetry.space_group_name_H-M   'P 1'
#
loop_
_entity.id
_entity.type
_entity.pdbx_description
1 polymer ?
#
loop_
_entity_poly.entity_id
_entity_poly.type
_entity_poly.pdbx_seq_one_letter_code
_entity_poly.pdbx_strand_id
1 'polypeptide(L)'
;MPRRCSTSCVSSRHVSRISRRSSVGSAPRHAFRFPMPRRWLAGIGLCVLLSSAATWIGAIYDHPISTAIVDGMNTAECAAVGQLRAGSLLTSPIPEHDVCMPLFVYRTSYADAASNVTSYRAWILEQRVAEFWRLIGYVLLLSAAISAVVAVSMLIVRRLR
;
A
#
# COMPACT_ATOMS: atom_id res chain seq x y z
N MET A 1 8.11 72.01 -77.19
CA MET A 1 9.01 72.63 -76.18
C MET A 1 8.41 72.44 -74.80
N PRO A 2 9.18 72.54 -73.70
CA PRO A 2 10.61 72.27 -73.53
C PRO A 2 10.74 70.80 -73.00
N ARG A 3 11.59 70.30 -72.08
CA ARG A 3 12.81 70.71 -71.35
C ARG A 3 13.87 69.58 -71.50
N ARG A 4 15.00 69.67 -70.81
CA ARG A 4 15.99 68.58 -70.57
C ARG A 4 16.48 68.67 -69.10
N CYS A 5 17.38 67.77 -68.72
CA CYS A 5 18.12 67.70 -67.44
C CYS A 5 17.31 67.21 -66.22
N SER A 6 17.90 66.67 -65.14
CA SER A 6 19.10 65.81 -64.91
C SER A 6 19.60 66.04 -63.49
N THR A 7 19.62 65.01 -62.63
CA THR A 7 20.63 64.80 -61.57
C THR A 7 20.49 63.39 -61.00
N SER A 8 21.59 62.83 -60.48
CA SER A 8 21.66 61.46 -59.95
C SER A 8 22.07 61.45 -58.48
N CYS A 9 21.48 60.55 -57.70
CA CYS A 9 22.00 59.97 -56.45
C CYS A 9 21.14 58.74 -56.11
N VAL A 10 21.59 57.59 -55.59
CA VAL A 10 22.86 56.83 -55.52
C VAL A 10 22.53 55.70 -54.51
N SER A 11 22.93 54.45 -54.79
CA SER A 11 22.82 53.28 -53.87
C SER A 11 21.41 52.81 -53.45
N SER A 12 21.20 51.52 -53.11
CA SER A 12 22.00 50.32 -53.40
C SER A 12 21.17 49.03 -53.20
N ARG A 13 21.41 48.03 -54.06
CA ARG A 13 21.32 46.56 -53.82
C ARG A 13 20.06 45.97 -53.18
N HIS A 14 19.45 45.00 -53.86
CA HIS A 14 19.17 43.61 -53.38
C HIS A 14 18.41 42.90 -54.53
N VAL A 15 19.01 41.99 -55.31
CA VAL A 15 19.48 40.64 -54.96
C VAL A 15 18.36 39.74 -54.41
N SER A 16 17.30 39.54 -55.20
CA SER A 16 16.32 38.46 -55.01
C SER A 16 16.89 37.11 -55.48
N ARG A 17 17.92 36.60 -54.79
CA ARG A 17 18.51 35.29 -55.09
C ARG A 17 17.49 34.19 -54.77
N ILE A 18 17.22 33.31 -55.73
CA ILE A 18 16.32 32.15 -55.58
C ILE A 18 16.77 31.31 -54.38
N SER A 19 15.93 31.25 -53.35
CA SER A 19 16.17 30.44 -52.16
C SER A 19 15.12 29.34 -52.07
N ARG A 20 15.45 28.15 -52.57
CA ARG A 20 14.67 26.93 -52.30
C ARG A 20 14.80 26.59 -50.81
N ARG A 21 13.94 27.16 -49.97
CA ARG A 21 13.87 26.79 -48.55
C ARG A 21 13.26 25.39 -48.46
N SER A 22 14.12 24.37 -48.51
CA SER A 22 13.74 22.98 -48.29
C SER A 22 12.92 22.89 -47.00
N SER A 23 11.70 22.37 -47.11
CA SER A 23 10.80 22.21 -45.97
C SER A 23 11.39 21.14 -45.06
N VAL A 24 11.98 21.57 -43.94
CA VAL A 24 12.50 20.67 -42.89
C VAL A 24 11.39 19.70 -42.52
N GLY A 25 11.63 18.41 -42.77
CA GLY A 25 10.66 17.36 -42.53
C GLY A 25 10.22 17.38 -41.07
N SER A 26 8.92 17.58 -40.85
CA SER A 26 8.32 17.60 -39.51
C SER A 26 8.55 16.26 -38.82
N ALA A 27 9.54 16.21 -37.91
CA ALA A 27 9.75 15.02 -37.08
C ALA A 27 8.44 14.65 -36.38
N PRO A 28 7.99 13.38 -36.45
CA PRO A 28 6.73 12.97 -35.84
C PRO A 28 6.86 13.15 -34.33
N ARG A 29 6.17 14.17 -33.80
CA ARG A 29 6.10 14.43 -32.36
C ARG A 29 5.26 13.34 -31.71
N HIS A 30 5.88 12.19 -31.42
CA HIS A 30 5.40 11.24 -30.42
C HIS A 30 5.54 11.85 -29.01
N ALA A 31 4.86 12.98 -28.81
CA ALA A 31 4.53 13.49 -27.50
C ALA A 31 3.58 12.50 -26.87
N PHE A 32 4.12 11.53 -26.12
CA PHE A 32 3.39 10.55 -25.32
C PHE A 32 2.74 11.24 -24.10
N ARG A 33 1.91 12.24 -24.40
CA ARG A 33 1.24 13.11 -23.45
C ARG A 33 0.04 12.35 -22.93
N PHE A 34 0.21 11.66 -21.81
CA PHE A 34 -0.89 11.05 -21.06
C PHE A 34 -1.52 12.10 -20.11
N PRO A 35 -2.65 12.75 -20.44
CA PRO A 35 -3.44 13.54 -19.49
C PRO A 35 -4.27 12.63 -18.56
N MET A 36 -3.65 11.57 -18.04
CA MET A 36 -4.30 10.51 -17.27
C MET A 36 -3.75 10.22 -15.85
N PRO A 37 -2.65 10.83 -15.32
CA PRO A 37 -2.09 10.37 -14.05
C PRO A 37 -3.09 10.53 -12.90
N ARG A 38 -3.88 11.61 -12.85
CA ARG A 38 -4.78 11.88 -11.72
C ARG A 38 -5.97 10.91 -11.64
N ARG A 39 -6.47 10.38 -12.77
CA ARG A 39 -7.51 9.33 -12.77
C ARG A 39 -6.94 7.95 -12.47
N TRP A 40 -5.76 7.61 -13.00
CA TRP A 40 -5.10 6.33 -12.69
C TRP A 40 -4.63 6.26 -11.24
N LEU A 41 -4.03 7.32 -10.70
CA LEU A 41 -3.65 7.39 -9.28
C LEU A 41 -4.87 7.31 -8.36
N ALA A 42 -6.02 7.90 -8.73
CA ALA A 42 -7.26 7.74 -7.99
C ALA A 42 -7.79 6.30 -8.04
N GLY A 43 -7.74 5.63 -9.19
CA GLY A 43 -8.10 4.22 -9.33
C GLY A 43 -7.19 3.28 -8.53
N ILE A 44 -5.86 3.48 -8.62
CA ILE A 44 -4.87 2.74 -7.84
C ILE A 44 -5.08 2.98 -6.34
N GLY A 45 -5.28 4.22 -5.92
CA GLY A 45 -5.57 4.56 -4.53
C GLY A 45 -6.86 3.92 -4.01
N LEU A 46 -7.92 3.89 -4.82
CA LEU A 46 -9.17 3.20 -4.48
C LEU A 46 -8.97 1.68 -4.37
N CYS A 47 -8.24 1.05 -5.30
CA CYS A 47 -7.92 -0.37 -5.21
C CYS A 47 -7.07 -0.70 -3.97
N VAL A 48 -6.04 0.10 -3.66
CA VAL A 48 -5.22 -0.07 -2.44
C VAL A 48 -6.07 0.10 -1.19
N LEU A 49 -6.98 1.08 -1.15
CA LEU A 49 -7.88 1.31 -0.02
C LEU A 49 -8.90 0.17 0.16
N LEU A 50 -9.48 -0.34 -0.92
CA LEU A 50 -10.41 -1.47 -0.89
C LEU A 50 -9.70 -2.77 -0.48
N SER A 51 -8.50 -3.05 -1.01
CA SER A 51 -7.69 -4.19 -0.57
C SER A 51 -7.28 -4.06 0.90
N SER A 52 -6.90 -2.87 1.35
CA SER A 52 -6.57 -2.62 2.76
C SER A 52 -7.78 -2.83 3.67
N ALA A 53 -8.96 -2.35 3.26
CA ALA A 53 -10.21 -2.57 3.99
C ALA A 53 -10.58 -4.06 4.03
N ALA A 54 -10.43 -4.81 2.93
CA ALA A 54 -10.68 -6.25 2.89
C ALA A 54 -9.73 -7.03 3.80
N THR A 55 -8.42 -6.73 3.78
CA THR A 55 -7.43 -7.33 4.68
C THR A 55 -7.72 -7.01 6.14
N TRP A 56 -8.13 -5.78 6.44
CA TRP A 56 -8.52 -5.37 7.80
C TRP A 56 -9.79 -6.08 8.28
N ILE A 57 -10.78 -6.25 7.41
CA ILE A 57 -11.99 -7.04 7.70
C ILE A 57 -11.64 -8.51 7.95
N GLY A 58 -10.71 -9.10 7.18
CA GLY A 58 -10.16 -10.44 7.44
C GLY A 58 -9.61 -10.56 8.86
N ALA A 59 -8.65 -9.70 9.22
CA ALA A 59 -8.06 -9.69 10.56
C ALA A 59 -9.09 -9.49 11.69
N ILE A 60 -10.19 -8.76 11.44
CA ILE A 60 -11.31 -8.63 12.39
C ILE A 60 -12.00 -9.98 12.67
N TYR A 61 -12.11 -10.85 11.67
CA TYR A 61 -12.70 -12.19 11.79
C TYR A 61 -11.71 -13.25 12.28
N ASP A 62 -10.43 -13.18 11.87
CA ASP A 62 -9.40 -14.15 12.26
C ASP A 62 -9.08 -14.09 13.77
N HIS A 63 -9.19 -12.89 14.37
CA HIS A 63 -8.86 -12.65 15.79
C HIS A 63 -10.07 -12.08 16.56
N PRO A 64 -11.17 -12.84 16.74
CA PRO A 64 -12.40 -12.34 17.36
C PRO A 64 -12.24 -12.11 18.86
N ILE A 65 -12.92 -11.09 19.40
CA ILE A 65 -13.04 -10.90 20.85
C ILE A 65 -14.07 -11.91 21.36
N SER A 66 -13.62 -12.93 22.10
CA SER A 66 -14.51 -13.94 22.67
C SER A 66 -15.29 -13.35 23.84
N THR A 67 -16.62 -13.33 23.74
CA THR A 67 -17.51 -12.92 24.84
C THR A 67 -17.29 -13.81 26.05
N ALA A 68 -17.24 -15.13 25.88
CA ALA A 68 -17.05 -16.07 26.99
C ALA A 68 -15.73 -15.88 27.77
N ILE A 69 -14.66 -15.40 27.12
CA ILE A 69 -13.41 -15.03 27.82
C ILE A 69 -13.59 -13.70 28.58
N VAL A 70 -14.30 -12.73 27.99
CA VAL A 70 -14.63 -11.44 28.65
C VAL A 70 -15.56 -11.65 29.86
N ASP A 71 -16.57 -12.50 29.72
CA ASP A 71 -17.53 -12.83 30.78
C ASP A 71 -16.80 -13.57 31.92
N GLY A 72 -15.94 -14.55 31.58
CA GLY A 72 -15.04 -15.19 32.54
C GLY A 72 -14.05 -14.24 33.23
N MET A 73 -13.69 -13.10 32.62
CA MET A 73 -12.88 -12.05 33.26
C MET A 73 -13.69 -11.09 34.15
N ASN A 74 -15.03 -11.06 34.00
CA ASN A 74 -15.93 -10.21 34.78
C ASN A 74 -16.63 -10.98 35.93
N THR A 75 -16.67 -12.31 35.89
CA THR A 75 -17.30 -13.14 36.93
C THR A 75 -16.39 -13.37 38.13
N ALA A 76 -16.92 -13.12 39.33
CA ALA A 76 -16.18 -13.27 40.58
C ALA A 76 -15.75 -14.73 40.87
N GLU A 77 -16.58 -15.70 40.49
CA GLU A 77 -16.28 -17.14 40.59
C GLU A 77 -15.00 -17.51 39.82
N CYS A 78 -14.74 -16.85 38.69
CA CYS A 78 -13.56 -17.08 37.87
C CYS A 78 -12.34 -16.27 38.30
N ALA A 79 -12.40 -15.51 39.39
CA ALA A 79 -11.29 -14.66 39.85
C ALA A 79 -10.01 -15.46 40.19
N ALA A 80 -10.12 -16.73 40.60
CA ALA A 80 -8.96 -17.61 40.79
C ALA A 80 -8.25 -17.89 39.45
N VAL A 81 -9.02 -18.20 38.40
CA VAL A 81 -8.51 -18.29 37.01
C VAL A 81 -7.96 -16.93 36.55
N GLY A 82 -8.57 -15.85 37.02
CA GLY A 82 -8.08 -14.46 37.00
C GLY A 82 -6.60 -14.28 37.37
N GLN A 83 -6.11 -15.03 38.35
CA GLN A 83 -4.75 -14.92 38.90
C GLN A 83 -3.77 -16.01 38.43
N LEU A 84 -4.21 -16.96 37.60
CA LEU A 84 -3.32 -18.00 37.06
C LEU A 84 -2.21 -17.38 36.21
N ARG A 85 -0.98 -17.88 36.40
CA ARG A 85 0.16 -17.48 35.56
C ARG A 85 -0.10 -17.91 34.12
N ALA A 86 0.05 -16.95 33.21
CA ALA A 86 -0.07 -17.18 31.78
C ALA A 86 0.92 -18.28 31.29
N GLY A 87 0.46 -19.12 30.37
CA GLY A 87 1.19 -20.29 29.83
C GLY A 87 1.31 -21.50 30.77
N SER A 88 0.80 -21.44 32.01
CA SER A 88 1.11 -22.44 33.06
C SER A 88 0.20 -23.68 33.04
N LEU A 89 -0.03 -24.26 31.85
CA LEU A 89 -1.01 -25.33 31.61
C LEU A 89 -0.78 -26.59 32.47
N LEU A 90 0.49 -26.98 32.68
CA LEU A 90 0.87 -28.20 33.40
C LEU A 90 0.79 -28.10 34.94
N THR A 91 0.58 -26.90 35.49
CA THR A 91 0.62 -26.64 36.94
C THR A 91 -0.68 -26.08 37.50
N SER A 92 -1.70 -25.92 36.66
CA SER A 92 -2.94 -25.23 37.02
C SER A 92 -4.08 -26.24 37.15
N PRO A 93 -4.82 -26.29 38.28
CA PRO A 93 -5.97 -27.17 38.41
C PRO A 93 -7.08 -26.73 37.44
N ILE A 94 -7.81 -27.70 36.89
CA ILE A 94 -9.01 -27.46 36.07
C ILE A 94 -10.05 -26.70 36.92
N PRO A 95 -10.71 -25.66 36.39
CA PRO A 95 -11.71 -24.91 37.15
C PRO A 95 -12.96 -25.75 37.43
N GLU A 96 -13.52 -25.58 38.63
CA GLU A 96 -14.74 -26.27 39.07
C GLU A 96 -16.01 -25.85 38.31
N HIS A 97 -15.99 -24.68 37.64
CA HIS A 97 -17.14 -24.06 36.99
C HIS A 97 -16.88 -23.93 35.49
N ASP A 98 -17.74 -24.51 34.64
CA ASP A 98 -17.58 -24.52 33.17
C ASP A 98 -17.50 -23.11 32.55
N VAL A 99 -18.17 -22.13 33.16
CA VAL A 99 -18.12 -20.71 32.75
C VAL A 99 -16.70 -20.12 32.81
N CYS A 100 -15.82 -20.69 33.62
CA CYS A 100 -14.41 -20.29 33.72
C CYS A 100 -13.50 -21.04 32.74
N MET A 101 -13.97 -22.12 32.11
CA MET A 101 -13.17 -22.95 31.19
C MET A 101 -12.61 -22.16 29.99
N PRO A 102 -13.36 -21.25 29.33
CA PRO A 102 -12.82 -20.43 28.22
C PRO A 102 -11.68 -19.51 28.68
N LEU A 103 -11.79 -18.92 29.87
CA LEU A 103 -10.73 -18.11 30.46
C LEU A 103 -9.52 -18.96 30.87
N PHE A 104 -9.74 -20.15 31.41
CA PHE A 104 -8.69 -21.09 31.78
C PHE A 104 -7.87 -21.49 30.56
N VAL A 105 -8.52 -21.97 29.50
CA VAL A 105 -7.86 -22.33 28.24
C VAL A 105 -7.10 -21.14 27.65
N TYR A 106 -7.65 -19.92 27.67
CA TYR A 106 -6.92 -18.72 27.25
C TYR A 106 -5.66 -18.47 28.10
N ARG A 107 -5.77 -18.48 29.43
CA ARG A 107 -4.64 -18.28 30.36
C ARG A 107 -3.55 -19.32 30.19
N THR A 108 -3.92 -20.58 30.04
CA THR A 108 -2.95 -21.68 29.97
C THR A 108 -2.31 -21.83 28.59
N SER A 109 -2.96 -21.40 27.52
CA SER A 109 -2.45 -21.57 26.14
C SER A 109 -1.46 -20.48 25.70
N TYR A 110 -1.61 -19.24 26.18
CA TYR A 110 -0.76 -18.12 25.79
C TYR A 110 0.15 -17.67 26.93
N ALA A 111 1.46 -17.56 26.68
CA ALA A 111 2.47 -17.19 27.67
C ALA A 111 2.29 -15.79 28.28
N ASP A 112 1.67 -14.87 27.52
CA ASP A 112 1.40 -13.48 27.92
C ASP A 112 -0.12 -13.17 27.96
N ALA A 113 -0.93 -14.18 28.29
CA ALA A 113 -2.39 -14.05 28.40
C ALA A 113 -2.81 -12.93 29.38
N ALA A 114 -3.54 -11.94 28.88
CA ALA A 114 -3.94 -10.76 29.63
C ALA A 114 -4.79 -11.10 30.87
N SER A 115 -4.54 -10.40 31.99
CA SER A 115 -5.26 -10.59 33.26
C SER A 115 -6.69 -10.03 33.27
N ASN A 116 -6.98 -9.05 32.42
CA ASN A 116 -8.19 -8.22 32.47
C ASN A 116 -8.71 -7.85 31.07
N VAL A 117 -9.98 -7.43 30.99
CA VAL A 117 -10.69 -7.14 29.73
C VAL A 117 -10.03 -6.04 28.88
N THR A 118 -9.49 -5.00 29.50
CA THR A 118 -8.85 -3.88 28.77
C THR A 118 -7.57 -4.35 28.10
N SER A 119 -6.69 -5.04 28.84
CA SER A 119 -5.47 -5.64 28.31
C SER A 119 -5.76 -6.73 27.26
N TYR A 120 -6.81 -7.54 27.43
CA TYR A 120 -7.24 -8.53 26.44
C TYR A 120 -7.66 -7.89 25.11
N ARG A 121 -8.43 -6.80 25.17
CA ARG A 121 -8.84 -6.03 23.97
C ARG A 121 -7.65 -5.35 23.30
N ALA A 122 -6.71 -4.80 24.07
CA ALA A 122 -5.48 -4.21 23.54
C ALA A 122 -4.62 -5.26 22.82
N TRP A 123 -4.39 -6.41 23.45
CA TRP A 123 -3.64 -7.53 22.87
C TRP A 123 -4.28 -8.05 21.57
N ILE A 124 -5.61 -8.18 21.51
CA ILE A 124 -6.30 -8.55 20.25
C ILE A 124 -6.10 -7.49 19.16
N LEU A 125 -6.13 -6.19 19.49
CA LEU A 125 -5.85 -5.13 18.52
C LEU A 125 -4.40 -5.17 18.03
N GLU A 126 -3.43 -5.46 18.91
CA GLU A 126 -2.02 -5.65 18.53
C GLU A 126 -1.83 -6.84 17.58
N GLN A 127 -2.45 -8.00 17.85
CA GLN A 127 -2.41 -9.15 16.94
C GLN A 127 -3.00 -8.79 15.55
N ARG A 128 -4.17 -8.15 15.52
CA ARG A 128 -4.82 -7.70 14.27
C ARG A 128 -3.95 -6.73 13.47
N VAL A 129 -3.28 -5.80 14.14
CA VAL A 129 -2.36 -4.84 13.51
C VAL A 129 -1.08 -5.52 13.01
N ALA A 130 -0.51 -6.45 13.78
CA ALA A 130 0.67 -7.21 13.37
C ALA A 130 0.39 -8.11 12.15
N GLU A 131 -0.74 -8.82 12.15
CA GLU A 131 -1.24 -9.63 11.02
C GLU A 131 -1.42 -8.77 9.75
N PHE A 132 -2.10 -7.62 9.88
CA PHE A 132 -2.33 -6.67 8.80
C PHE A 132 -1.02 -6.15 8.19
N TRP A 133 -0.06 -5.73 9.02
CA TRP A 133 1.26 -5.30 8.56
C TRP A 133 2.06 -6.44 7.92
N ARG A 134 1.97 -7.67 8.45
CA ARG A 134 2.60 -8.86 7.88
C ARG A 134 2.08 -9.15 6.47
N LEU A 135 0.75 -9.14 6.29
CA LEU A 135 0.09 -9.37 5.00
C LEU A 135 0.46 -8.28 3.97
N ILE A 136 0.40 -7.01 4.35
CA ILE A 136 0.85 -5.90 3.47
C ILE A 136 2.33 -6.02 3.13
N GLY A 137 3.18 -6.36 4.10
CA GLY A 137 4.61 -6.58 3.90
C GLY A 137 4.90 -7.66 2.86
N TYR A 138 4.21 -8.80 2.92
CA TYR A 138 4.34 -9.86 1.91
C TYR A 138 3.88 -9.41 0.52
N VAL A 139 2.74 -8.71 0.40
CA VAL A 139 2.26 -8.21 -0.90
C VAL A 139 3.25 -7.20 -1.50
N LEU A 140 3.79 -6.28 -0.70
CA LEU A 140 4.80 -5.32 -1.14
C LEU A 140 6.09 -6.02 -1.60
N LEU A 141 6.64 -6.93 -0.79
CA LEU A 141 7.88 -7.65 -1.10
C LEU A 141 7.73 -8.51 -2.36
N LEU A 142 6.61 -9.22 -2.51
CA LEU A 142 6.32 -10.04 -3.70
C LEU A 142 6.14 -9.17 -4.95
N SER A 143 5.47 -8.02 -4.84
CA SER A 143 5.35 -7.05 -5.95
C SER A 143 6.70 -6.47 -6.37
N ALA A 144 7.58 -6.18 -5.41
CA ALA A 144 8.92 -5.68 -5.66
C ALA A 144 9.77 -6.74 -6.38
N ALA A 145 9.74 -8.00 -5.91
CA ALA A 145 10.45 -9.12 -6.53
C ALA A 145 10.02 -9.33 -8.00
N ILE A 146 8.71 -9.37 -8.28
CA ILE A 146 8.17 -9.48 -9.64
C ILE A 146 8.62 -8.29 -10.50
N SER A 147 8.58 -7.06 -9.96
CA SER A 147 9.00 -5.87 -10.70
C SER A 147 10.50 -5.90 -11.06
N ALA A 148 11.34 -6.43 -10.17
CA ALA A 148 12.78 -6.59 -10.39
C ALA A 148 13.07 -7.63 -11.48
N VAL A 149 12.40 -8.79 -11.46
CA VAL A 149 12.52 -9.81 -12.53
C VAL A 149 12.15 -9.22 -13.89
N VAL A 150 11.00 -8.54 -13.99
CA VAL A 150 10.54 -7.90 -15.23
C VAL A 150 11.53 -6.83 -15.71
N ALA A 151 12.07 -6.00 -14.81
CA ALA A 151 13.05 -4.98 -15.16
C ALA A 151 14.37 -5.60 -15.68
N VAL A 152 14.87 -6.65 -15.04
CA VAL A 152 16.07 -7.40 -15.48
C VAL A 152 15.83 -8.04 -16.84
N SER A 153 14.70 -8.71 -17.06
CA SER A 153 14.34 -9.28 -18.37
C SER A 153 14.28 -8.20 -19.47
N MET A 154 13.68 -7.04 -19.19
CA MET A 154 13.66 -5.93 -20.16
C MET A 154 15.05 -5.36 -20.44
N LEU A 155 15.93 -5.27 -19.44
CA LEU A 155 17.32 -4.83 -19.63
C LEU A 155 18.12 -5.82 -20.49
N ILE A 156 17.95 -7.13 -20.28
CA ILE A 156 18.57 -8.18 -21.09
C ILE A 156 18.08 -8.10 -22.54
N VAL A 157 16.77 -8.02 -22.78
CA VAL A 157 16.20 -7.89 -24.13
C VAL A 157 16.66 -6.60 -24.84
N ARG A 158 16.89 -5.51 -24.10
CA ARG A 158 17.47 -4.25 -24.61
C ARG A 158 18.99 -4.28 -24.83
N ARG A 159 19.69 -5.33 -24.41
CA ARG A 159 21.13 -5.55 -24.63
C ARG A 159 21.41 -6.62 -25.70
N LEU A 160 20.39 -7.38 -26.09
CA LEU A 160 20.41 -8.42 -27.14
C LEU A 160 19.74 -7.97 -28.45
N ARG A 161 19.35 -6.69 -28.54
CA ARG A 161 18.88 -5.98 -29.74
C ARG A 161 19.79 -4.78 -30.01
#